data_AF-A0AAE2W1S2-F1
#
_entry.id   AF-A0AAE2W1S2-F1
#
_cell.length_a   1.000
_cell.length_b   1.000
_cell.length_c   1.000
_cell.angle_alpha   90.00
_cell.angle_beta   90.00
_cell.angle_gamma   90.00
#
_symmetry.space_group_name_H-M   'P 1'
#
loop_
_entity.id
_entity.type
_entity.pdbx_description
1 polymer ?
#
loop_
_entity_poly.entity_id
_entity_poly.type
_entity_poly.pdbx_seq_one_letter_code
_entity_poly.pdbx_strand_id
1 'polypeptide(L)'
;MTTTFKTSFAGMISAVLLGGPLAALPLSEIEKRDFNGNGAIDRGAELEALKLVFPDLDDFQQTRFGTFVATGAAQMKLSEFSTADDYSRLRTACRIGKRFTLQENVSQISLHNQDAILPSKNGALFSISRDRINDLTSWQVNGAMAWVPKGAMNRCLLDDKPNRPVGAVVSAYGFAPFISFKGSGNSTAKGTSDLSVGVIAQIQVFGGAFDLQEYTFAPYYRTDFQGDAEIYGIKASWTPYHYESRLNGLQGDVSKRRFDWSLGVNVDYFKVHKAGNSGLIDDTDYGFVGANLGVGYTMDDVGAYGVRFSAGVDAHRDILNDISAIKYNVSAKMHLTEDARTSLELSYEKGRDRSTLTDVDGVTLNLRISF
;
A
#
# COMPACT_ATOMS: atom_id res chain seq x y z
N MET A 1 12.31 -29.29 43.54
CA MET A 1 11.95 -27.86 43.49
C MET A 1 11.22 -27.64 42.19
N THR A 2 9.89 -27.67 42.27
CA THR A 2 8.94 -27.66 41.16
C THR A 2 8.21 -26.33 41.22
N THR A 3 8.41 -25.47 40.24
CA THR A 3 7.70 -24.19 40.12
C THR A 3 6.86 -24.20 38.85
N THR A 4 5.57 -24.41 39.09
CA THR A 4 4.40 -24.25 38.24
C THR A 4 4.30 -22.80 37.75
N PHE A 5 4.31 -22.57 36.44
CA PHE A 5 3.85 -21.30 35.86
C PHE A 5 2.41 -21.46 35.36
N LYS A 6 1.52 -20.68 35.97
CA LYS A 6 0.09 -20.58 35.63
C LYS A 6 -0.08 -19.85 34.30
N THR A 7 -0.57 -20.54 33.30
CA THR A 7 -1.15 -19.94 32.09
C THR A 7 -2.59 -19.52 32.39
N SER A 8 -2.84 -18.22 32.39
CA SER A 8 -4.18 -17.65 32.57
C SER A 8 -4.81 -17.31 31.22
N PHE A 9 -5.91 -18.03 30.94
CA PHE A 9 -7.11 -17.53 30.27
C PHE A 9 -6.97 -16.83 28.90
N ALA A 10 -6.80 -17.64 27.85
CA ALA A 10 -7.37 -17.35 26.53
C ALA A 10 -8.39 -18.46 26.25
N GLY A 11 -9.61 -18.25 26.71
CA GLY A 11 -10.72 -19.15 26.48
C GLY A 11 -11.05 -19.20 24.99
N MET A 12 -10.91 -20.39 24.41
CA MET A 12 -11.47 -20.77 23.13
C MET A 12 -12.96 -20.41 23.09
N ILE A 13 -13.36 -19.56 22.15
CA ILE A 13 -14.69 -19.62 21.56
C ILE A 13 -14.52 -20.34 20.24
N SER A 14 -14.51 -21.67 20.31
CA SER A 14 -14.83 -22.53 19.17
C SER A 14 -16.27 -22.97 19.37
N ALA A 15 -17.20 -22.26 18.74
CA ALA A 15 -18.57 -22.72 18.57
C ALA A 15 -18.84 -22.77 17.06
N VAL A 16 -18.80 -23.99 16.51
CA VAL A 16 -19.40 -24.29 15.22
C VAL A 16 -20.91 -24.20 15.43
N LEU A 17 -21.54 -23.15 14.90
CA LEU A 17 -22.98 -23.05 14.80
C LEU A 17 -23.37 -23.11 13.33
N LEU A 18 -23.87 -24.28 12.93
CA LEU A 18 -24.73 -24.46 11.76
C LEU A 18 -26.09 -23.83 12.08
N GLY A 19 -26.16 -22.51 12.09
CA GLY A 19 -27.41 -21.76 12.08
C GLY A 19 -27.64 -21.20 10.69
N GLY A 20 -28.85 -21.37 10.13
CA GLY A 20 -29.27 -20.54 9.00
C GLY A 20 -29.15 -19.05 9.37
N PRO A 21 -29.15 -18.13 8.40
CA PRO A 21 -28.91 -16.71 8.67
C PRO A 21 -29.94 -16.23 9.70
N LEU A 22 -29.49 -16.04 10.95
CA LEU A 22 -30.28 -15.39 11.98
C LEU A 22 -30.55 -13.99 11.44
N ALA A 23 -31.82 -13.64 11.34
CA ALA A 23 -32.22 -12.31 10.91
C ALA A 23 -31.59 -11.30 11.87
N ALA A 24 -30.84 -10.34 11.31
CA ALA A 24 -30.17 -9.29 12.07
C ALA A 24 -31.12 -8.67 13.10
N LEU A 25 -30.67 -8.52 14.35
CA LEU A 25 -31.44 -7.81 15.37
C LEU A 25 -31.70 -6.39 14.84
N PRO A 26 -32.97 -5.95 14.68
CA PRO A 26 -33.24 -4.62 14.14
C PRO A 26 -32.70 -3.55 15.08
N LEU A 27 -32.28 -2.41 14.54
CA LEU A 27 -31.69 -1.32 15.33
C LEU A 27 -32.60 -0.89 16.48
N SER A 28 -33.92 -0.89 16.27
CA SER A 28 -34.93 -0.59 17.29
C SER A 28 -34.88 -1.53 18.51
N GLU A 29 -34.38 -2.76 18.35
CA GLU A 29 -34.13 -3.63 19.50
C GLU A 29 -32.84 -3.20 20.20
N ILE A 30 -31.75 -2.93 19.47
CA ILE A 30 -30.50 -2.44 20.08
C ILE A 30 -30.73 -1.14 20.85
N GLU A 31 -31.55 -0.23 20.32
CA GLU A 31 -31.96 1.02 20.97
C GLU A 31 -32.57 0.83 22.37
N LYS A 32 -33.28 -0.27 22.63
CA LYS A 32 -33.83 -0.52 23.99
C LYS A 32 -32.75 -0.78 25.04
N ARG A 33 -31.50 -0.96 24.61
CA ARG A 33 -30.34 -1.22 25.48
C ARG A 33 -29.54 0.06 25.76
N ASP A 34 -29.88 1.16 25.08
CA ASP A 34 -29.50 2.52 25.48
C ASP A 34 -30.49 2.98 26.56
N PHE A 35 -30.12 2.81 27.83
CA PHE A 35 -31.01 3.03 28.97
C PHE A 35 -31.16 4.51 29.28
N ASN A 36 -30.15 5.32 28.94
CA ASN A 36 -30.16 6.75 29.19
C ASN A 36 -30.68 7.58 28.00
N GLY A 37 -30.90 6.94 26.84
CA GLY A 37 -31.46 7.53 25.63
C GLY A 37 -30.54 8.53 24.95
N ASN A 38 -29.22 8.42 25.14
CA ASN A 38 -28.24 9.35 24.59
C ASN A 38 -27.86 9.07 23.12
N GLY A 39 -28.42 8.02 22.52
CA GLY A 39 -28.13 7.60 21.16
C GLY A 39 -26.85 6.75 21.06
N ALA A 40 -26.36 6.21 22.17
CA ALA A 40 -25.15 5.40 22.25
C ALA A 40 -25.29 4.26 23.26
N ILE A 41 -24.39 3.29 23.17
CA ILE A 41 -24.19 2.24 24.15
C ILE A 41 -22.96 2.61 24.97
N ASP A 42 -23.20 2.94 26.23
CA ASP A 42 -22.16 3.26 27.20
C ASP A 42 -21.54 2.01 27.82
N ARG A 43 -20.27 2.12 28.22
CA ARG A 43 -19.66 1.09 29.06
C ARG A 43 -20.37 1.00 30.40
N GLY A 44 -20.67 -0.23 30.81
CA GLY A 44 -21.38 -0.52 32.06
C GLY A 44 -22.62 -1.34 31.78
N ALA A 45 -23.75 -0.92 32.35
CA ALA A 45 -25.00 -1.68 32.29
C ALA A 45 -25.51 -1.93 30.86
N GLU A 46 -25.35 -0.94 29.96
CA GLU A 46 -25.79 -1.03 28.56
C GLU A 46 -24.94 -2.02 27.76
N LEU A 47 -23.61 -1.96 27.93
CA LEU A 47 -22.69 -2.96 27.38
C LEU A 47 -23.03 -4.38 27.83
N GLU A 48 -23.26 -4.59 29.14
CA GLU A 48 -23.60 -5.92 29.66
C GLU A 48 -24.96 -6.41 29.13
N ALA A 49 -25.95 -5.51 29.00
CA ALA A 49 -27.24 -5.84 28.39
C ALA A 49 -27.08 -6.25 26.92
N LEU A 50 -26.18 -5.60 26.18
CA LEU A 50 -25.91 -5.93 24.78
C LEU A 50 -25.15 -7.25 24.62
N LYS A 51 -24.28 -7.64 25.57
CA LYS A 51 -23.64 -8.98 25.57
C LYS A 51 -24.64 -10.12 25.62
N LEU A 52 -25.77 -9.94 26.32
CA LEU A 52 -26.80 -10.98 26.47
C LEU A 52 -27.47 -11.34 25.14
N VAL A 53 -27.56 -10.38 24.22
CA VAL A 53 -28.13 -10.57 22.88
C VAL A 53 -27.06 -10.68 21.80
N PHE A 54 -25.78 -10.81 22.18
CA PHE A 54 -24.68 -10.96 21.23
C PHE A 54 -24.88 -12.10 20.22
N PRO A 55 -25.40 -13.29 20.61
CA PRO A 55 -25.67 -14.37 19.65
C PRO A 55 -26.75 -14.03 18.61
N ASP A 56 -27.62 -13.06 18.91
CA ASP A 56 -28.72 -12.64 18.05
C ASP A 56 -28.33 -11.46 17.14
N LEU A 57 -27.15 -10.88 17.33
CA LEU A 57 -26.59 -9.87 16.45
C LEU A 57 -26.14 -10.52 15.13
N ASP A 58 -26.24 -9.81 14.02
CA ASP A 58 -25.63 -10.27 12.77
C ASP A 58 -24.08 -10.15 12.81
N ASP A 59 -23.40 -10.73 11.82
CA ASP A 59 -21.95 -10.73 11.73
C ASP A 59 -21.35 -9.30 11.79
N PHE A 60 -22.04 -8.31 11.22
CA PHE A 60 -21.59 -6.92 11.19
C PHE A 60 -21.69 -6.30 12.60
N GLN A 61 -22.84 -6.42 13.24
CA GLN A 61 -23.14 -5.93 14.58
C GLN A 61 -22.22 -6.60 15.62
N GLN A 62 -21.99 -7.91 15.50
CA GLN A 62 -21.04 -8.65 16.34
C GLN A 62 -19.60 -8.11 16.18
N THR A 63 -19.18 -7.85 14.94
CA THR A 63 -17.84 -7.30 14.66
C THR A 63 -17.66 -5.90 15.24
N ARG A 64 -18.66 -5.03 15.06
CA ARG A 64 -18.68 -3.67 15.63
C ARG A 64 -18.63 -3.73 17.16
N PHE A 65 -19.50 -4.53 17.77
CA PHE A 65 -19.52 -4.75 19.20
C PHE A 65 -18.18 -5.26 19.75
N GLY A 66 -17.60 -6.27 19.10
CA GLY A 66 -16.29 -6.82 19.48
C GLY A 66 -15.19 -5.75 19.44
N THR A 67 -15.21 -4.88 18.43
CA THR A 67 -14.26 -3.75 18.31
C THR A 67 -14.44 -2.73 19.44
N PHE A 68 -15.68 -2.36 19.78
CA PHE A 68 -15.97 -1.49 20.93
C PHE A 68 -15.46 -2.05 22.25
N VAL A 69 -15.65 -3.35 22.48
CA VAL A 69 -15.15 -4.03 23.67
C VAL A 69 -13.62 -4.03 23.69
N ALA A 70 -12.98 -4.38 22.58
CA ALA A 70 -11.53 -4.49 22.47
C ALA A 70 -10.78 -3.14 22.58
N THR A 71 -11.37 -2.05 22.06
CA THR A 71 -10.71 -0.73 22.00
C THR A 71 -10.70 0.02 23.31
N GLY A 72 -11.54 -0.34 24.28
CA GLY A 72 -11.62 0.44 25.52
C GLY A 72 -12.49 1.70 25.41
N ALA A 73 -13.14 1.97 24.26
CA ALA A 73 -13.89 3.20 24.04
C ALA A 73 -15.02 3.37 25.08
N ALA A 74 -15.27 4.60 25.54
CA ALA A 74 -16.24 4.88 26.60
C ALA A 74 -17.69 4.63 26.18
N GLN A 75 -18.00 4.90 24.90
CA GLN A 75 -19.33 4.76 24.30
C GLN A 75 -19.22 4.40 22.81
N MET A 76 -20.26 3.78 22.26
CA MET A 76 -20.42 3.49 20.83
C MET A 76 -21.78 3.99 20.36
N LYS A 77 -21.84 4.81 19.30
CA LYS A 77 -23.13 5.35 18.83
C LYS A 77 -24.01 4.23 18.28
N LEU A 78 -25.31 4.28 18.56
CA LEU A 78 -26.29 3.30 18.04
C LEU A 78 -26.26 3.22 16.51
N SER A 79 -26.07 4.36 15.82
CA SER A 79 -25.86 4.41 14.36
C SER A 79 -24.73 3.52 13.83
N GLU A 80 -23.78 3.08 14.68
CA GLU A 80 -22.70 2.16 14.28
C GLU A 80 -23.17 0.70 14.15
N PHE A 81 -24.33 0.35 14.71
CA PHE A 81 -24.98 -0.95 14.50
C PHE A 81 -25.92 -0.96 13.29
N SER A 82 -26.16 0.21 12.68
CA SER A 82 -26.98 0.35 11.48
C SER A 82 -26.15 0.04 10.24
N THR A 83 -26.46 -1.07 9.57
CA THR A 83 -25.87 -1.41 8.27
C THR A 83 -26.14 -0.32 7.23
N ALA A 84 -27.33 0.29 7.23
CA ALA A 84 -27.69 1.36 6.30
C ALA A 84 -26.83 2.62 6.47
N ASP A 85 -26.56 3.04 7.71
CA ASP A 85 -25.68 4.19 7.98
C ASP A 85 -24.22 3.87 7.67
N ASP A 86 -23.79 2.63 7.92
CA ASP A 86 -22.45 2.18 7.58
C ASP A 86 -22.22 2.18 6.07
N TYR A 87 -23.16 1.63 5.27
CA TYR A 87 -23.09 1.71 3.81
C TYR A 87 -23.15 3.15 3.30
N SER A 88 -23.83 4.06 3.99
CA SER A 88 -23.83 5.49 3.65
C SER A 88 -22.48 6.16 3.94
N ARG A 89 -21.85 5.83 5.09
CA ARG A 89 -20.49 6.28 5.46
C ARG A 89 -19.44 5.71 4.53
N LEU A 90 -19.49 4.40 4.24
CA LEU A 90 -18.67 3.71 3.26
C LEU A 90 -18.83 4.38 1.90
N ARG A 91 -20.04 4.52 1.36
CA ARG A 91 -20.28 5.22 0.09
C ARG A 91 -19.74 6.64 0.07
N THR A 92 -19.86 7.38 1.18
CA THR A 92 -19.32 8.75 1.29
C THR A 92 -17.80 8.75 1.27
N ALA A 93 -17.18 7.83 1.96
CA ALA A 93 -15.74 7.75 2.06
C ALA A 93 -15.11 7.07 0.81
N CYS A 94 -15.88 6.26 0.09
CA CYS A 94 -15.62 5.76 -1.25
C CYS A 94 -15.78 6.84 -2.34
N ARG A 95 -16.48 7.95 -2.04
CA ARG A 95 -16.63 9.10 -2.93
C ARG A 95 -15.44 10.06 -2.78
N ILE A 96 -14.42 9.84 -3.63
CA ILE A 96 -13.30 10.71 -4.01
C ILE A 96 -12.66 11.54 -2.87
N GLY A 97 -11.61 10.99 -2.25
CA GLY A 97 -10.48 11.73 -1.67
C GLY A 97 -9.37 12.04 -2.72
N LYS A 98 -8.45 12.96 -2.38
CA LYS A 98 -7.37 13.60 -3.20
C LYS A 98 -7.21 13.14 -4.66
N ARG A 99 -7.37 14.08 -5.60
CA ARG A 99 -7.25 13.86 -7.05
C ARG A 99 -5.84 14.01 -7.61
N PHE A 100 -4.90 14.49 -6.80
CA PHE A 100 -3.56 14.85 -7.24
C PHE A 100 -2.54 14.24 -6.29
N THR A 101 -1.49 13.65 -6.86
CA THR A 101 -0.38 13.08 -6.12
C THR A 101 0.93 13.62 -6.67
N LEU A 102 1.87 13.90 -5.78
CA LEU A 102 3.28 14.12 -6.11
C LEU A 102 4.09 13.20 -5.19
N GLN A 103 4.85 12.29 -5.78
CA GLN A 103 5.57 11.21 -5.12
C GLN A 103 6.90 10.98 -5.81
N GLU A 104 7.74 10.09 -5.27
CA GLU A 104 9.03 9.78 -5.89
C GLU A 104 8.84 8.93 -7.13
N ASN A 105 7.86 8.03 -7.07
CA ASN A 105 7.44 7.17 -8.16
C ASN A 105 5.92 6.96 -8.04
N VAL A 106 5.22 6.90 -9.17
CA VAL A 106 3.81 6.48 -9.21
C VAL A 106 3.77 5.11 -9.90
N SER A 107 3.69 4.06 -9.08
CA SER A 107 3.42 2.70 -9.56
C SER A 107 1.95 2.30 -9.44
N GLN A 108 1.15 3.08 -8.71
CA GLN A 108 -0.27 2.82 -8.45
C GLN A 108 -1.00 4.10 -8.01
N ILE A 109 -2.32 4.10 -8.16
CA ILE A 109 -3.21 5.21 -7.78
C ILE A 109 -3.96 4.94 -6.46
N SER A 110 -3.67 3.80 -5.83
CA SER A 110 -4.14 3.35 -4.52
C SER A 110 -5.67 3.26 -4.43
N LEU A 111 -6.19 2.04 -4.61
CA LEU A 111 -7.62 1.74 -4.48
C LEU A 111 -8.02 1.35 -3.04
N HIS A 112 -7.06 0.96 -2.20
CA HIS A 112 -7.30 0.32 -0.91
C HIS A 112 -7.57 1.23 0.28
N ASN A 113 -7.10 2.48 0.28
CA ASN A 113 -7.30 3.34 1.44
C ASN A 113 -7.66 4.76 1.01
N GLN A 114 -8.70 5.28 1.68
CA GLN A 114 -9.35 6.55 1.36
C GLN A 114 -8.39 7.73 1.51
N ASP A 115 -7.43 7.58 2.44
CA ASP A 115 -6.30 8.47 2.72
C ASP A 115 -4.96 7.93 2.16
N ALA A 116 -4.91 6.76 1.51
CA ALA A 116 -3.67 6.10 1.05
C ALA A 116 -3.11 6.60 -0.27
N ILE A 117 -3.30 7.88 -0.53
CA ILE A 117 -2.11 8.63 -0.90
C ILE A 117 -1.68 9.30 0.41
N LEU A 118 -1.19 8.48 1.35
CA LEU A 118 -0.07 8.95 2.15
C LEU A 118 0.89 9.47 1.08
N PRO A 119 1.30 10.74 1.10
CA PRO A 119 2.41 11.17 0.25
C PRO A 119 3.41 10.04 0.33
N SER A 120 3.90 9.50 -0.80
CA SER A 120 5.00 8.54 -0.69
C SER A 120 5.96 9.20 0.29
N LYS A 121 6.38 8.50 1.35
CA LYS A 121 7.16 9.13 2.45
C LYS A 121 8.43 9.85 1.96
N ASN A 122 8.69 9.78 0.65
CA ASN A 122 9.84 10.25 -0.10
C ASN A 122 9.56 11.50 -0.93
N GLY A 123 8.30 11.97 -1.06
CA GLY A 123 7.96 13.14 -1.89
C GLY A 123 8.58 13.09 -3.30
N ALA A 124 8.69 14.22 -3.99
CA ALA A 124 9.65 14.32 -5.10
C ALA A 124 11.02 14.71 -4.51
N LEU A 125 12.10 14.10 -5.03
CA LEU A 125 13.47 14.40 -4.67
C LEU A 125 14.06 15.40 -5.65
N PHE A 126 14.62 16.49 -5.11
CA PHE A 126 15.52 17.39 -5.82
C PHE A 126 16.77 17.56 -4.95
N SER A 127 17.91 17.16 -5.47
CA SER A 127 19.19 17.24 -4.77
C SER A 127 20.23 17.90 -5.66
N ILE A 128 20.99 18.82 -5.09
CA ILE A 128 22.19 19.39 -5.68
C ILE A 128 23.29 19.36 -4.63
N SER A 129 24.43 18.76 -4.96
CA SER A 129 25.58 18.64 -4.08
C SER A 129 26.82 19.21 -4.76
N ARG A 130 27.67 19.88 -4.00
CA ARG A 130 28.95 20.41 -4.49
C ARG A 130 30.09 19.83 -3.67
N ASP A 131 30.92 19.04 -4.32
CA ASP A 131 32.22 18.61 -3.83
C ASP A 131 33.24 19.69 -4.17
N ARG A 132 33.69 20.44 -3.15
CA ARG A 132 34.68 21.51 -3.32
C ARG A 132 36.10 20.99 -3.52
N ILE A 133 36.39 19.74 -3.12
CA ILE A 133 37.73 19.15 -3.26
C ILE A 133 37.95 18.74 -4.71
N ASN A 134 36.94 18.13 -5.32
CA ASN A 134 36.98 17.68 -6.71
C ASN A 134 36.38 18.68 -7.71
N ASP A 135 35.98 19.88 -7.23
CA ASP A 135 35.19 20.90 -7.94
C ASP A 135 34.02 20.32 -8.78
N LEU A 136 33.35 19.33 -8.19
CA LEU A 136 32.29 18.57 -8.84
C LEU A 136 30.93 19.01 -8.27
N THR A 137 30.03 19.47 -9.14
CA THR A 137 28.63 19.72 -8.76
C THR A 137 27.78 18.59 -9.31
N SER A 138 27.12 17.82 -8.46
CA SER A 138 26.19 16.76 -8.86
C SER A 138 24.75 17.19 -8.61
N TRP A 139 23.85 16.77 -9.49
CA TRP A 139 22.42 16.99 -9.35
C TRP A 139 21.66 15.67 -9.50
N GLN A 140 20.51 15.59 -8.84
CA GLN A 140 19.60 14.47 -8.94
C GLN A 140 18.17 14.99 -8.81
N VAL A 141 17.29 14.52 -9.68
CA VAL A 141 15.85 14.73 -9.60
C VAL A 141 15.15 13.39 -9.71
N ASN A 142 14.13 13.17 -8.90
CA ASN A 142 13.28 11.99 -8.98
C ASN A 142 11.88 12.35 -8.52
N GLY A 143 10.88 12.10 -9.34
CA GLY A 143 9.51 12.42 -8.95
C GLY A 143 8.50 11.92 -9.96
N ALA A 144 7.26 11.84 -9.52
CA ALA A 144 6.15 11.41 -10.32
C ALA A 144 4.87 12.05 -9.80
N MET A 145 3.99 12.39 -10.74
CA MET A 145 2.73 13.06 -10.49
C MET A 145 1.63 12.29 -11.20
N ALA A 146 0.52 12.05 -10.51
CA ALA A 146 -0.67 11.48 -11.11
C ALA A 146 -1.90 12.29 -10.75
N TRP A 147 -2.84 12.33 -11.70
CA TRP A 147 -4.10 13.02 -11.53
C TRP A 147 -5.25 12.06 -11.82
N VAL A 148 -6.19 11.92 -10.87
CA VAL A 148 -7.38 11.05 -11.01
C VAL A 148 -8.59 11.90 -11.39
N PRO A 149 -9.07 11.84 -12.65
CA PRO A 149 -10.24 12.58 -13.07
C PRO A 149 -11.49 12.16 -12.30
N LYS A 150 -12.45 13.10 -12.15
CA LYS A 150 -13.74 12.78 -11.52
C LYS A 150 -14.44 11.68 -12.32
N GLY A 151 -14.85 10.61 -11.65
CA GLY A 151 -15.53 9.47 -12.27
C GLY A 151 -14.59 8.44 -12.93
N ALA A 152 -13.29 8.72 -13.03
CA ALA A 152 -12.29 7.78 -13.52
C ALA A 152 -11.87 6.76 -12.45
N MET A 153 -12.51 6.73 -11.28
CA MET A 153 -12.22 5.79 -10.19
C MET A 153 -13.49 5.44 -9.44
N ASN A 154 -13.64 4.16 -9.14
CA ASN A 154 -14.63 3.64 -8.21
C ASN A 154 -13.93 2.65 -7.27
N ARG A 155 -13.78 3.04 -6.00
CA ARG A 155 -13.09 2.24 -4.98
C ARG A 155 -13.98 1.13 -4.39
N CYS A 156 -15.28 1.20 -4.64
CA CYS A 156 -16.26 0.41 -3.93
C CYS A 156 -17.40 0.01 -4.86
N LEU A 157 -17.06 -0.78 -5.87
CA LEU A 157 -18.02 -1.31 -6.84
C LEU A 157 -19.06 -2.25 -6.21
N LEU A 158 -18.81 -2.72 -4.99
CA LEU A 158 -19.61 -3.73 -4.29
C LEU A 158 -20.38 -3.15 -3.09
N ASP A 159 -20.37 -1.82 -2.89
CA ASP A 159 -21.02 -1.14 -1.76
C ASP A 159 -22.55 -1.30 -1.71
N ASP A 160 -23.17 -1.79 -2.79
CA ASP A 160 -24.60 -2.03 -2.89
C ASP A 160 -25.00 -3.47 -2.55
N LYS A 161 -24.03 -4.37 -2.32
CA LYS A 161 -24.30 -5.79 -2.04
C LYS A 161 -24.01 -6.12 -0.57
N PRO A 162 -25.04 -6.49 0.22
CA PRO A 162 -24.87 -6.81 1.64
C PRO A 162 -24.09 -8.12 1.87
N ASN A 163 -24.10 -9.01 0.87
CA ASN A 163 -23.46 -10.31 0.99
C ASN A 163 -22.02 -10.25 0.47
N ARG A 164 -21.12 -10.92 1.20
CA ARG A 164 -19.77 -11.18 0.70
C ARG A 164 -19.86 -11.87 -0.68
N PRO A 165 -19.11 -11.39 -1.68
CA PRO A 165 -19.09 -12.04 -2.98
C PRO A 165 -18.67 -13.50 -2.86
N VAL A 166 -19.37 -14.40 -3.54
CA VAL A 166 -18.94 -15.79 -3.69
C VAL A 166 -18.05 -15.87 -4.91
N GLY A 167 -16.74 -16.07 -4.71
CA GLY A 167 -15.74 -16.14 -5.77
C GLY A 167 -15.05 -14.82 -6.08
N ALA A 168 -14.29 -14.80 -7.17
CA ALA A 168 -13.51 -13.63 -7.60
C ALA A 168 -14.42 -12.60 -8.28
N VAL A 169 -14.40 -11.35 -7.79
CA VAL A 169 -15.20 -10.25 -8.34
C VAL A 169 -14.41 -8.95 -8.39
N VAL A 170 -14.62 -8.13 -9.41
CA VAL A 170 -14.03 -6.79 -9.47
C VAL A 170 -14.64 -5.92 -8.38
N SER A 171 -13.83 -5.47 -7.43
CA SER A 171 -14.24 -4.67 -6.27
C SER A 171 -13.93 -3.18 -6.43
N ALA A 172 -12.92 -2.84 -7.24
CA ALA A 172 -12.57 -1.45 -7.53
C ALA A 172 -11.87 -1.30 -8.88
N TYR A 173 -11.88 -0.08 -9.40
CA TYR A 173 -11.01 0.33 -10.51
C TYR A 173 -10.62 1.79 -10.38
N GLY A 174 -9.55 2.18 -11.07
CA GLY A 174 -9.20 3.57 -11.28
C GLY A 174 -8.31 3.79 -12.49
N PHE A 175 -8.36 5.00 -13.02
CA PHE A 175 -7.53 5.46 -14.12
C PHE A 175 -6.94 6.83 -13.80
N ALA A 176 -5.65 7.02 -14.08
CA ALA A 176 -4.99 8.31 -13.91
C ALA A 176 -3.92 8.54 -14.98
N PRO A 177 -3.94 9.66 -15.72
CA PRO A 177 -2.72 10.13 -16.35
C PRO A 177 -1.62 10.36 -15.30
N PHE A 178 -0.39 10.06 -15.70
CA PHE A 178 0.80 10.31 -14.90
C PHE A 178 1.92 10.93 -15.72
N ILE A 179 2.80 11.61 -15.02
CA ILE A 179 4.12 12.02 -15.49
C ILE A 179 5.15 11.59 -14.45
N SER A 180 6.27 11.03 -14.84
CA SER A 180 7.38 10.70 -13.96
C SER A 180 8.69 11.18 -14.56
N PHE A 181 9.59 11.68 -13.74
CA PHE A 181 10.88 12.19 -14.14
C PHE A 181 11.95 11.66 -13.19
N LYS A 182 13.06 11.19 -13.76
CA LYS A 182 14.25 10.76 -13.02
C LYS A 182 15.45 11.26 -13.79
N GLY A 183 16.38 11.89 -13.12
CA GLY A 183 17.64 12.29 -13.75
C GLY A 183 18.73 12.49 -12.73
N SER A 184 19.96 12.29 -13.17
CA SER A 184 21.14 12.62 -12.41
C SER A 184 22.27 13.01 -13.33
N GLY A 185 23.15 13.87 -12.87
CA GLY A 185 24.33 14.26 -13.62
C GLY A 185 25.31 15.01 -12.75
N ASN A 186 26.44 15.38 -13.32
CA ASN A 186 27.41 16.22 -12.64
C ASN A 186 28.06 17.22 -13.61
N SER A 187 28.88 18.13 -13.08
CA SER A 187 29.49 19.20 -13.87
C SER A 187 30.53 18.71 -14.88
N THR A 188 30.99 17.46 -14.80
CA THR A 188 32.08 16.93 -15.64
C THR A 188 31.65 15.84 -16.61
N ALA A 189 30.48 15.23 -16.43
CA ALA A 189 29.94 14.16 -17.26
C ALA A 189 28.48 14.43 -17.61
N LYS A 190 28.09 14.09 -18.84
CA LYS A 190 26.68 14.11 -19.26
C LYS A 190 25.88 13.18 -18.33
N GLY A 191 24.82 13.72 -17.76
CA GLY A 191 23.91 12.99 -16.91
C GLY A 191 23.02 12.02 -17.68
N THR A 192 22.26 11.22 -16.94
CA THR A 192 21.14 10.45 -17.48
C THR A 192 19.83 11.13 -17.09
N SER A 193 18.84 11.07 -17.97
CA SER A 193 17.51 11.58 -17.66
C SER A 193 16.42 10.79 -18.37
N ASP A 194 15.30 10.65 -17.69
CA ASP A 194 14.09 9.95 -18.09
C ASP A 194 12.91 10.83 -17.70
N LEU A 195 12.05 11.12 -18.67
CA LEU A 195 10.76 11.74 -18.52
C LEU A 195 9.74 10.84 -19.20
N SER A 196 8.86 10.24 -18.40
CA SER A 196 7.81 9.37 -18.87
C SER A 196 6.44 10.02 -18.64
N VAL A 197 5.54 9.88 -19.61
CA VAL A 197 4.14 10.25 -19.52
C VAL A 197 3.28 9.05 -19.91
N GLY A 198 2.15 8.87 -19.25
CA GLY A 198 1.30 7.72 -19.55
C GLY A 198 -0.03 7.76 -18.84
N VAL A 199 -0.73 6.63 -18.88
CA VAL A 199 -2.00 6.42 -18.16
C VAL A 199 -1.88 5.15 -17.35
N ILE A 200 -2.12 5.22 -16.05
CA ILE A 200 -2.21 4.05 -15.17
C ILE A 200 -3.68 3.65 -15.05
N ALA A 201 -3.96 2.38 -15.31
CA ALA A 201 -5.20 1.70 -14.99
C ALA A 201 -4.93 0.72 -13.85
N GLN A 202 -5.72 0.79 -12.78
CA GLN A 202 -5.65 -0.15 -11.65
C GLN A 202 -7.00 -0.83 -11.51
N ILE A 203 -7.00 -2.15 -11.35
CA ILE A 203 -8.19 -2.99 -11.14
C ILE A 203 -7.96 -3.81 -9.89
N GLN A 204 -8.95 -3.84 -9.02
CA GLN A 204 -8.94 -4.64 -7.80
C GLN A 204 -9.98 -5.75 -7.92
N VAL A 205 -9.58 -6.96 -7.61
CA VAL A 205 -10.43 -8.15 -7.56
C VAL A 205 -10.43 -8.68 -6.13
N PHE A 206 -11.62 -8.83 -5.55
CA PHE A 206 -11.82 -9.45 -4.25
C PHE A 206 -12.08 -10.95 -4.42
N GLY A 207 -11.45 -11.77 -3.58
CA GLY A 207 -11.61 -13.23 -3.57
C GLY A 207 -10.82 -13.98 -4.66
N GLY A 208 -11.08 -15.29 -4.75
CA GLY A 208 -10.34 -16.23 -5.60
C GLY A 208 -9.33 -17.03 -4.79
N ALA A 209 -8.09 -17.15 -5.28
CA ALA A 209 -6.99 -17.79 -4.56
C ALA A 209 -6.34 -16.90 -3.48
N PHE A 210 -6.70 -15.62 -3.46
CA PHE A 210 -6.21 -14.59 -2.56
C PHE A 210 -7.40 -13.79 -2.01
N ASP A 211 -7.23 -13.15 -0.85
CA ASP A 211 -8.27 -12.28 -0.29
C ASP A 211 -8.53 -11.08 -1.21
N LEU A 212 -7.47 -10.59 -1.84
CA LEU A 212 -7.48 -9.46 -2.75
C LEU A 212 -6.40 -9.61 -3.81
N GLN A 213 -6.64 -9.05 -5.00
CA GLN A 213 -5.68 -9.04 -6.09
C GLN A 213 -5.75 -7.68 -6.77
N GLU A 214 -4.61 -7.04 -6.96
CA GLU A 214 -4.51 -5.82 -7.73
C GLU A 214 -3.77 -6.08 -9.03
N TYR A 215 -4.32 -5.50 -10.10
CA TYR A 215 -3.71 -5.49 -11.42
C TYR A 215 -3.51 -4.04 -11.85
N THR A 216 -2.29 -3.72 -12.24
CA THR A 216 -1.98 -2.40 -12.79
C THR A 216 -1.52 -2.54 -14.22
N PHE A 217 -1.98 -1.65 -15.09
CA PHE A 217 -1.55 -1.53 -16.48
C PHE A 217 -1.19 -0.08 -16.75
N ALA A 218 -0.05 0.16 -17.36
CA ALA A 218 0.43 1.51 -17.61
C ALA A 218 1.14 1.59 -18.97
N PRO A 219 0.42 1.85 -20.07
CA PRO A 219 1.05 2.32 -21.29
C PRO A 219 1.71 3.69 -21.06
N TYR A 220 2.89 3.89 -21.64
CA TYR A 220 3.67 5.11 -21.49
C TYR A 220 4.50 5.45 -22.72
N TYR A 221 4.78 6.73 -22.84
CA TYR A 221 5.83 7.30 -23.69
C TYR A 221 6.94 7.85 -22.79
N ARG A 222 8.18 7.60 -23.17
CA ARG A 222 9.37 8.05 -22.44
C ARG A 222 10.33 8.78 -23.38
N THR A 223 10.83 9.90 -22.87
CA THR A 223 11.88 10.74 -23.48
C THR A 223 12.95 11.07 -22.44
N ASP A 224 14.05 11.69 -22.82
CA ASP A 224 14.97 12.36 -21.89
C ASP A 224 14.56 13.84 -21.71
N PHE A 225 15.25 14.60 -20.85
CA PHE A 225 14.94 16.02 -20.62
C PHE A 225 15.23 16.92 -21.83
N GLN A 226 15.99 16.43 -22.79
CA GLN A 226 16.30 17.14 -24.04
C GLN A 226 15.21 16.92 -25.10
N GLY A 227 14.41 15.86 -24.98
CA GLY A 227 13.42 15.49 -26.00
C GLY A 227 13.98 14.57 -27.08
N ASP A 228 15.20 14.05 -26.91
CA ASP A 228 15.92 13.29 -27.93
C ASP A 228 15.57 11.80 -27.91
N ALA A 229 15.27 11.26 -26.72
CA ALA A 229 14.87 9.86 -26.59
C ALA A 229 13.40 9.64 -26.98
N GLU A 230 13.12 8.52 -27.64
CA GLU A 230 11.80 8.15 -28.13
C GLU A 230 11.55 6.68 -27.80
N ILE A 231 10.82 6.44 -26.70
CA ILE A 231 10.60 5.11 -26.15
C ILE A 231 9.11 4.92 -25.85
N TYR A 232 8.52 3.83 -26.34
CA TYR A 232 7.12 3.49 -26.09
C TYR A 232 7.04 2.17 -25.37
N GLY A 233 6.21 2.08 -24.33
CA GLY A 233 6.11 0.85 -23.56
C GLY A 233 4.79 0.65 -22.86
N ILE A 234 4.66 -0.52 -22.26
CA ILE A 234 3.56 -0.91 -21.40
C ILE A 234 4.10 -1.67 -20.20
N LYS A 235 3.73 -1.21 -19.01
CA LYS A 235 3.94 -1.92 -17.75
C LYS A 235 2.67 -2.63 -17.36
N ALA A 236 2.80 -3.84 -16.86
CA ALA A 236 1.75 -4.55 -16.17
C ALA A 236 2.28 -5.07 -14.84
N SER A 237 1.46 -5.04 -13.79
CA SER A 237 1.81 -5.67 -12.52
C SER A 237 0.63 -6.38 -11.90
N TRP A 238 0.95 -7.37 -11.08
CA TRP A 238 -0.01 -8.11 -10.27
C TRP A 238 0.50 -8.20 -8.83
N THR A 239 -0.34 -7.76 -7.90
CA THR A 239 -0.06 -7.76 -6.47
C THR A 239 -1.17 -8.53 -5.74
N PRO A 240 -0.93 -9.77 -5.30
CA PRO A 240 -1.88 -10.52 -4.48
C PRO A 240 -1.81 -10.12 -3.02
N TYR A 241 -2.93 -10.15 -2.30
CA TYR A 241 -2.98 -9.92 -0.86
C TYR A 241 -3.62 -11.11 -0.16
N HIS A 242 -3.05 -11.48 0.98
CA HIS A 242 -3.61 -12.50 1.83
C HIS A 242 -3.45 -12.03 3.27
N TYR A 243 -4.57 -11.70 3.91
CA TYR A 243 -4.63 -11.00 5.19
C TYR A 243 -4.14 -11.90 6.33
N GLU A 244 -4.51 -13.18 6.31
CA GLU A 244 -4.08 -14.15 7.33
C GLU A 244 -2.57 -14.43 7.26
N SER A 245 -2.04 -14.73 6.07
CA SER A 245 -0.61 -14.99 5.88
C SER A 245 0.24 -13.71 5.85
N ARG A 246 -0.40 -12.53 5.87
CA ARG A 246 0.23 -11.20 5.85
C ARG A 246 0.98 -10.87 4.56
N LEU A 247 0.58 -11.50 3.46
CA LEU A 247 1.09 -11.20 2.12
C LEU A 247 0.60 -9.82 1.67
N ASN A 248 1.55 -8.94 1.36
CA ASN A 248 1.34 -7.53 1.01
C ASN A 248 0.41 -6.81 2.00
N GLY A 249 0.37 -7.26 3.25
CA GLY A 249 -0.67 -6.90 4.21
C GLY A 249 -0.89 -5.39 4.30
N LEU A 250 -2.17 -4.98 4.29
CA LEU A 250 -2.57 -3.60 4.52
C LEU A 250 -1.99 -3.17 5.88
N GLN A 251 -1.04 -2.22 5.85
CA GLN A 251 -0.40 -1.66 7.03
C GLN A 251 -1.45 -0.93 7.89
N GLY A 252 -2.12 -1.69 8.77
CA GLY A 252 -2.89 -1.15 9.89
C GLY A 252 -1.98 -1.07 11.10
N ASP A 253 -2.06 0.07 11.79
CA ASP A 253 -1.33 0.51 12.99
C ASP A 253 -0.01 -0.20 13.31
N VAL A 254 1.05 0.60 13.21
CA VAL A 254 2.46 0.28 13.51
C VAL A 254 2.65 -0.42 14.86
N SER A 255 1.68 -0.35 15.78
CA SER A 255 1.83 -0.71 17.20
C SER A 255 1.61 -2.18 17.57
N LYS A 256 1.27 -3.10 16.66
CA LYS A 256 1.01 -4.52 17.03
C LYS A 256 1.53 -5.60 16.08
N ARG A 257 2.26 -5.26 15.02
CA ARG A 257 2.51 -6.19 13.90
C ARG A 257 4.00 -6.37 13.61
N ARG A 258 4.55 -7.49 14.09
CA ARG A 258 5.98 -7.77 14.06
C ARG A 258 6.51 -8.30 12.72
N PHE A 259 5.73 -8.98 11.88
CA PHE A 259 6.24 -9.61 10.65
C PHE A 259 5.23 -9.54 9.50
N ASP A 260 5.71 -9.23 8.29
CA ASP A 260 4.98 -9.21 7.02
C ASP A 260 5.89 -9.61 5.85
N TRP A 261 5.30 -9.97 4.71
CA TRP A 261 6.04 -10.27 3.49
C TRP A 261 5.31 -9.72 2.27
N SER A 262 6.05 -9.41 1.21
CA SER A 262 5.52 -8.81 0.00
C SER A 262 5.85 -9.64 -1.23
N LEU A 263 4.93 -9.62 -2.19
CA LEU A 263 5.04 -10.24 -3.51
C LEU A 263 4.45 -9.31 -4.56
N GLY A 264 5.23 -8.90 -5.54
CA GLY A 264 4.72 -8.26 -6.75
C GLY A 264 5.26 -9.00 -7.95
N VAL A 265 4.43 -9.20 -8.98
CA VAL A 265 4.88 -9.68 -10.28
C VAL A 265 4.75 -8.53 -11.26
N ASN A 266 5.77 -8.30 -12.08
CA ASN A 266 5.76 -7.22 -13.05
C ASN A 266 6.23 -7.70 -14.41
N VAL A 267 5.62 -7.10 -15.43
CA VAL A 267 6.03 -7.21 -16.83
C VAL A 267 6.21 -5.80 -17.36
N ASP A 268 7.30 -5.55 -18.08
CA ASP A 268 7.56 -4.28 -18.73
C ASP A 268 8.08 -4.56 -20.13
N TYR A 269 7.31 -4.16 -21.14
CA TYR A 269 7.70 -4.24 -22.54
C TYR A 269 7.85 -2.83 -23.08
N PHE A 270 8.98 -2.55 -23.73
CA PHE A 270 9.18 -1.27 -24.40
C PHE A 270 10.08 -1.37 -25.62
N LYS A 271 9.80 -0.52 -26.60
CA LYS A 271 10.59 -0.31 -27.80
C LYS A 271 11.35 1.00 -27.69
N VAL A 272 12.66 0.94 -27.90
CA VAL A 272 13.53 2.11 -28.00
C VAL A 272 13.68 2.45 -29.48
N HIS A 273 13.06 3.54 -29.95
CA HIS A 273 13.33 4.03 -31.30
C HIS A 273 14.58 4.91 -31.30
N LYS A 274 14.71 5.79 -30.30
CA LYS A 274 15.92 6.58 -30.02
C LYS A 274 16.23 6.52 -28.54
N ALA A 275 17.46 6.18 -28.18
CA ALA A 275 17.89 6.05 -26.80
C ALA A 275 18.17 7.41 -26.15
N GLY A 276 18.63 8.41 -26.90
CA GLY A 276 19.02 9.71 -26.34
C GLY A 276 20.00 9.55 -25.17
N ASN A 277 19.76 10.24 -24.05
CA ASN A 277 20.55 10.13 -22.83
C ASN A 277 20.00 9.09 -21.81
N SER A 278 19.21 8.11 -22.26
CA SER A 278 18.64 7.07 -21.37
C SER A 278 19.62 5.96 -20.99
N GLY A 279 20.71 5.79 -21.76
CA GLY A 279 21.66 4.68 -21.59
C GLY A 279 21.22 3.36 -22.22
N LEU A 280 20.15 3.36 -23.02
CA LEU A 280 19.64 2.19 -23.77
C LEU A 280 20.23 2.13 -25.18
N ILE A 281 19.90 1.07 -25.93
CA ILE A 281 20.35 0.86 -27.31
C ILE A 281 19.24 1.27 -28.28
N ASP A 282 19.60 2.02 -29.33
CA ASP A 282 18.68 2.42 -30.41
C ASP A 282 18.06 1.20 -31.12
N ASP A 283 16.85 1.37 -31.63
CA ASP A 283 16.07 0.35 -32.36
C ASP A 283 16.03 -1.04 -31.70
N THR A 284 15.98 -1.07 -30.37
CA THR A 284 15.98 -2.30 -29.57
C THR A 284 14.68 -2.46 -28.78
N ASP A 285 14.14 -3.68 -28.77
CA ASP A 285 12.98 -4.06 -27.97
C ASP A 285 13.45 -4.74 -26.68
N TYR A 286 12.81 -4.40 -25.56
CA TYR A 286 13.09 -4.99 -24.25
C TYR A 286 11.80 -5.57 -23.66
N GLY A 287 11.88 -6.77 -23.07
CA GLY A 287 10.74 -7.46 -22.49
C GLY A 287 11.07 -8.03 -21.12
N PHE A 288 11.01 -7.20 -20.08
CA PHE A 288 11.29 -7.63 -18.71
C PHE A 288 10.10 -8.36 -18.10
N VAL A 289 10.34 -9.55 -17.57
CA VAL A 289 9.40 -10.28 -16.70
C VAL A 289 10.10 -10.55 -15.38
N GLY A 290 9.43 -10.28 -14.27
CA GLY A 290 10.06 -10.47 -12.96
C GLY A 290 9.12 -10.37 -11.79
N ALA A 291 9.71 -10.48 -10.60
CA ALA A 291 9.02 -10.40 -9.35
C ALA A 291 9.82 -9.63 -8.31
N ASN A 292 9.08 -8.97 -7.41
CA ASN A 292 9.57 -8.38 -6.19
C ASN A 292 9.13 -9.25 -5.03
N LEU A 293 10.09 -9.68 -4.21
CA LEU A 293 9.82 -10.38 -2.95
C LEU A 293 10.40 -9.55 -1.82
N GLY A 294 9.70 -9.48 -0.69
CA GLY A 294 10.19 -8.78 0.48
C GLY A 294 9.71 -9.40 1.78
N VAL A 295 10.44 -9.11 2.84
CA VAL A 295 10.07 -9.41 4.22
C VAL A 295 10.29 -8.17 5.06
N GLY A 296 9.38 -7.93 5.99
CA GLY A 296 9.41 -6.82 6.93
C GLY A 296 9.31 -7.35 8.36
N TYR A 297 10.10 -6.77 9.25
CA TYR A 297 10.02 -7.03 10.69
C TYR A 297 10.04 -5.73 11.48
N THR A 298 9.08 -5.52 12.38
CA THR A 298 9.00 -4.32 13.23
C THR A 298 9.33 -4.67 14.68
N MET A 299 10.32 -3.98 15.25
CA MET A 299 10.66 -3.98 16.67
C MET A 299 10.06 -2.74 17.34
N ASP A 300 8.92 -2.91 17.99
CA ASP A 300 8.21 -1.80 18.63
C ASP A 300 8.92 -1.31 19.91
N ASP A 301 9.72 -2.18 20.54
CA ASP A 301 10.40 -1.93 21.82
C ASP A 301 11.73 -1.17 21.68
N VAL A 302 12.13 -0.77 20.46
CA VAL A 302 13.42 -0.11 20.18
C VAL A 302 13.20 1.29 19.62
N GLY A 303 13.77 2.31 20.30
CA GLY A 303 13.57 3.71 19.95
C GLY A 303 12.23 4.26 20.47
N ALA A 304 11.92 5.53 20.17
CA ALA A 304 10.70 6.17 20.67
C ALA A 304 9.42 5.63 20.01
N TYR A 305 9.51 5.16 18.76
CA TYR A 305 8.36 4.71 17.95
C TYR A 305 8.65 3.46 17.11
N GLY A 306 9.63 2.66 17.54
CA GLY A 306 10.00 1.40 16.89
C GLY A 306 11.02 1.52 15.75
N VAL A 307 11.62 0.37 15.42
CA VAL A 307 12.52 0.19 14.26
C VAL A 307 11.98 -0.91 13.36
N ARG A 308 11.83 -0.62 12.08
CA ARG A 308 11.46 -1.57 11.05
C ARG A 308 12.67 -2.03 10.25
N PHE A 309 12.90 -3.32 10.23
CA PHE A 309 13.84 -3.99 9.34
C PHE A 309 13.10 -4.47 8.10
N SER A 310 13.73 -4.40 6.95
CA SER A 310 13.17 -4.91 5.70
C SER A 310 14.28 -5.50 4.85
N ALA A 311 13.97 -6.57 4.13
CA ALA A 311 14.86 -7.16 3.15
C ALA A 311 14.04 -7.54 1.93
N GLY A 312 14.60 -7.41 0.74
CA GLY A 312 13.90 -7.75 -0.48
C GLY A 312 14.82 -8.06 -1.65
N VAL A 313 14.23 -8.69 -2.65
CA VAL A 313 14.84 -8.97 -3.95
C VAL A 313 13.90 -8.51 -5.05
N ASP A 314 14.46 -7.80 -6.01
CA ASP A 314 13.86 -7.41 -7.27
C ASP A 314 14.58 -8.23 -8.35
N ALA A 315 13.89 -9.22 -8.92
CA ALA A 315 14.48 -10.15 -9.89
C ALA A 315 13.71 -10.10 -11.20
N HIS A 316 14.36 -9.65 -12.26
CA HIS A 316 13.81 -9.53 -13.60
C HIS A 316 14.72 -10.18 -14.63
N ARG A 317 14.10 -10.73 -15.67
CA ARG A 317 14.78 -11.20 -16.88
C ARG A 317 14.15 -10.55 -18.09
N ASP A 318 14.98 -9.96 -18.92
CA ASP A 318 14.63 -9.57 -20.28
C ASP A 318 14.57 -10.84 -21.13
N ILE A 319 13.37 -11.24 -21.52
CA ILE A 319 13.14 -12.46 -22.31
C ILE A 319 13.54 -12.28 -23.78
N LEU A 320 13.74 -11.04 -24.23
CA LEU A 320 14.09 -10.74 -25.63
C LEU A 320 15.61 -10.71 -25.84
N ASN A 321 16.34 -10.14 -24.88
CA ASN A 321 17.80 -9.96 -24.98
C ASN A 321 18.62 -10.88 -24.07
N ASP A 322 17.94 -11.75 -23.31
CA ASP A 322 18.55 -12.65 -22.32
C ASP A 322 19.40 -11.94 -21.24
N ILE A 323 18.94 -10.75 -20.83
CA ILE A 323 19.59 -9.94 -19.79
C ILE A 323 18.88 -10.18 -18.46
N SER A 324 19.63 -10.51 -17.41
CA SER A 324 19.08 -10.61 -16.05
C SER A 324 19.44 -9.36 -15.23
N ALA A 325 18.46 -8.83 -14.50
CA ALA A 325 18.61 -7.73 -13.55
C ALA A 325 18.09 -8.19 -12.20
N ILE A 326 19.01 -8.44 -11.26
CA ILE A 326 18.67 -8.88 -9.89
C ILE A 326 19.27 -7.87 -8.92
N LYS A 327 18.43 -7.26 -8.10
CA LYS A 327 18.81 -6.29 -7.08
C LYS A 327 18.28 -6.70 -5.71
N TYR A 328 19.16 -6.73 -4.73
CA TYR A 328 18.85 -6.97 -3.33
C TYR A 328 18.79 -5.64 -2.59
N ASN A 329 17.88 -5.54 -1.63
CA ASN A 329 17.82 -4.43 -0.69
C ASN A 329 17.70 -4.94 0.74
N VAL A 330 18.34 -4.24 1.67
CA VAL A 330 18.14 -4.40 3.11
C VAL A 330 18.04 -3.01 3.71
N SER A 331 17.06 -2.76 4.58
CA SER A 331 16.95 -1.48 5.27
C SER A 331 16.55 -1.60 6.73
N ALA A 332 16.96 -0.61 7.51
CA ALA A 332 16.55 -0.37 8.88
C ALA A 332 15.99 1.05 8.98
N LYS A 333 14.73 1.16 9.38
CA LYS A 333 13.95 2.40 9.43
C LYS A 333 13.49 2.67 10.84
N MET A 334 13.99 3.75 11.42
CA MET A 334 13.58 4.23 12.75
C MET A 334 12.52 5.31 12.58
N HIS A 335 11.35 5.12 13.19
CA HIS A 335 10.31 6.14 13.21
C HIS A 335 10.61 7.18 14.28
N LEU A 336 10.56 8.46 13.88
CA LEU A 336 10.83 9.61 14.75
C LEU A 336 9.55 10.27 15.27
N THR A 337 8.40 9.89 14.72
CA THR A 337 7.06 10.30 15.16
C THR A 337 6.15 9.09 15.27
N GLU A 338 5.15 9.15 16.14
CA GLU A 338 4.17 8.08 16.38
C GLU A 338 3.40 7.70 15.10
N ASP A 339 3.09 8.69 14.28
CA ASP A 339 2.41 8.52 13.00
C ASP A 339 3.35 8.10 11.85
N ALA A 340 4.63 7.86 12.16
CA ALA A 340 5.65 7.45 11.21
C ALA A 340 5.82 8.40 10.00
N ARG A 341 5.42 9.67 10.12
CA ARG A 341 5.65 10.71 9.09
C ARG A 341 7.11 11.12 8.97
N THR A 342 7.82 11.11 10.10
CA THR A 342 9.26 11.36 10.13
C THR A 342 10.01 10.06 10.41
N SER A 343 11.05 9.76 9.64
CA SER A 343 11.87 8.57 9.87
C SER A 343 13.31 8.74 9.40
N LEU A 344 14.23 8.07 10.08
CA LEU A 344 15.60 7.88 9.62
C LEU A 344 15.73 6.46 9.06
N GLU A 345 16.20 6.31 7.83
CA GLU A 345 16.35 5.01 7.17
C GLU A 345 17.79 4.81 6.70
N LEU A 346 18.41 3.73 7.14
CA LEU A 346 19.64 3.21 6.58
C LEU A 346 19.29 2.09 5.62
N SER A 347 19.71 2.18 4.36
CA SER A 347 19.46 1.17 3.35
C SER A 347 20.76 0.75 2.66
N TYR A 348 20.87 -0.54 2.35
CA TYR A 348 21.90 -1.12 1.51
C TYR A 348 21.26 -1.73 0.28
N GLU A 349 21.78 -1.41 -0.90
CA GLU A 349 21.36 -2.01 -2.17
C GLU A 349 22.56 -2.64 -2.87
N LYS A 350 22.35 -3.83 -3.45
CA LYS A 350 23.36 -4.53 -4.25
C LYS A 350 22.75 -5.24 -5.43
N GLY A 351 23.37 -5.16 -6.60
CA GLY A 351 22.99 -5.91 -7.79
C GLY A 351 22.74 -5.01 -8.99
N ARG A 352 22.01 -5.49 -9.99
CA ARG A 352 21.80 -4.76 -11.25
C ARG A 352 20.41 -4.13 -11.30
N ASP A 353 20.36 -2.83 -11.53
CA ASP A 353 19.09 -2.11 -11.67
C ASP A 353 18.45 -2.34 -13.04
N ARG A 354 17.17 -2.74 -13.09
CA ARG A 354 16.48 -3.04 -14.36
C ARG A 354 16.25 -1.80 -15.24
N SER A 355 16.17 -0.60 -14.65
CA SER A 355 15.81 0.62 -15.39
C SER A 355 16.99 1.20 -16.16
N THR A 356 18.21 1.03 -15.63
CA THR A 356 19.45 1.56 -16.20
C THR A 356 20.42 0.48 -16.66
N LEU A 357 20.20 -0.78 -16.27
CA LEU A 357 21.10 -1.93 -16.48
C LEU A 357 22.50 -1.76 -15.87
N THR A 358 22.65 -0.82 -14.94
CA THR A 358 23.89 -0.56 -14.22
C THR A 358 23.94 -1.35 -12.92
N ASP A 359 25.14 -1.80 -12.55
CA ASP A 359 25.40 -2.41 -11.26
C ASP A 359 25.43 -1.35 -10.15
N VAL A 360 24.83 -1.69 -9.01
CA VAL A 360 24.70 -0.86 -7.80
C VAL A 360 25.30 -1.65 -6.64
N ASP A 361 26.12 -0.99 -5.84
CA ASP A 361 26.58 -1.48 -4.53
C ASP A 361 26.74 -0.25 -3.64
N GLY A 362 25.78 0.00 -2.75
CA GLY A 362 25.70 1.28 -2.07
C GLY A 362 24.93 1.25 -0.76
N VAL A 363 25.40 2.06 0.18
CA VAL A 363 24.72 2.37 1.44
C VAL A 363 24.16 3.78 1.35
N THR A 364 22.91 3.98 1.76
CA THR A 364 22.24 5.28 1.78
C THR A 364 21.64 5.53 3.16
N LEU A 365 21.87 6.72 3.71
CA LEU A 365 21.22 7.21 4.91
C LEU A 365 20.21 8.29 4.50
N ASN A 366 18.93 8.06 4.77
CA ASN A 366 17.84 8.92 4.36
C ASN A 366 17.11 9.48 5.60
N LEU A 367 16.99 10.81 5.69
CA LEU A 367 16.01 11.45 6.56
C LEU A 367 14.73 11.70 5.74
N ARG A 368 13.61 11.12 6.18
CA ARG A 368 12.31 11.24 5.50
C ARG A 368 11.37 12.06 6.37
N ILE A 369 10.70 13.04 5.76
CA ILE A 369 9.71 13.92 6.40
C ILE A 369 8.49 13.95 5.47
N SER A 370 7.34 13.53 5.98
CA SER A 370 6.05 13.52 5.27
C SER A 370 5.13 14.57 5.88
N PHE A 371 4.50 15.41 5.05
CA PHE A 371 3.62 16.50 5.49
C PHE A 371 2.14 16.13 5.38
#